data_AF-A0A7S0U7Y8-F1
#
_entry.id   AF-A0A7S0U7Y8-F1
#
_cell.length_a   1.000
_cell.length_b   1.000
_cell.length_c   1.000
_cell.angle_alpha   90.00
_cell.angle_beta   90.00
_cell.angle_gamma   90.00
#
_symmetry.space_group_name_H-M   'P 1'
#
loop_
_entity.id
_entity.type
_entity.pdbx_description
1 polymer ?
#
loop_
_entity_poly.entity_id
_entity_poly.type
_entity_poly.pdbx_seq_one_letter_code
_entity_poly.pdbx_strand_id
1 'polypeptide(L)'
;RMSGEEQDVTSHIFAGWQRGGDMSGPSFYWQGNDTLKVPRSMHAQNRQRLVSLMNKQSCKGVALLLGGTSKTRDDSDHEEIFRQESNFHYLFGVPMEDCYGAIDVKTGESTLFVPHLPDSYRVWFG
;
A
#
# COMPACT_ATOMS: atom_id res chain seq x y z
N ARG A 1 19.53 27.69 11.80
CA ARG A 1 18.24 27.23 11.23
C ARG A 1 18.56 25.96 10.44
N MET A 2 18.60 24.81 11.13
CA MET A 2 19.05 23.56 10.52
C MET A 2 17.92 23.02 9.65
N SER A 3 18.18 22.91 8.36
CA SER A 3 17.37 22.12 7.42
C SER A 3 17.52 20.65 7.83
N GLY A 4 16.57 20.16 8.63
CA GLY A 4 16.44 18.73 8.87
C GLY A 4 16.05 18.06 7.56
N GLU A 5 16.90 17.16 7.10
CA GLU A 5 16.59 16.25 6.01
C GLU A 5 15.44 15.36 6.49
N GLU A 6 14.23 15.60 5.97
CA GLU A 6 13.01 14.87 6.30
C GLU A 6 13.15 13.44 5.77
N GLN A 7 13.72 12.56 6.61
CA GLN A 7 13.91 11.15 6.28
C GLN A 7 12.54 10.47 6.24
N ASP A 8 12.21 9.86 5.10
CA ASP A 8 10.97 9.11 4.91
C ASP A 8 10.90 7.90 5.87
N VAL A 9 10.20 8.11 6.97
CA VAL A 9 9.95 7.13 8.03
C VAL A 9 9.15 5.94 7.53
N THR A 10 8.52 5.95 6.35
CA THR A 10 7.75 4.79 5.86
C THR A 10 8.63 3.68 5.26
N SER A 11 9.91 3.97 5.03
CA SER A 11 10.84 3.10 4.30
C SER A 11 11.09 1.72 4.94
N HIS A 12 10.96 1.58 6.27
CA HIS A 12 11.13 0.30 6.99
C HIS A 12 9.83 -0.52 7.05
N ILE A 13 8.64 0.11 7.01
CA ILE A 13 7.34 -0.59 6.88
C ILE A 13 7.31 -1.36 5.55
N PHE A 14 8.06 -0.83 4.60
CA PHE A 14 8.38 -1.37 3.31
C PHE A 14 9.67 -2.25 3.33
N ALA A 15 10.13 -2.80 4.47
CA ALA A 15 11.33 -3.66 4.49
C ALA A 15 11.17 -4.98 3.71
N GLY A 16 9.95 -5.53 3.64
CA GLY A 16 9.56 -6.60 2.69
C GLY A 16 9.28 -6.09 1.26
N TRP A 17 9.42 -4.79 1.07
CA TRP A 17 9.39 -4.06 -0.20
C TRP A 17 10.81 -3.55 -0.48
N GLN A 18 11.75 -4.45 -0.77
CA GLN A 18 13.11 -4.01 -1.09
C GLN A 18 13.08 -2.93 -2.18
N ARG A 19 13.52 -1.71 -1.86
CA ARG A 19 13.98 -0.74 -2.86
C ARG A 19 15.29 -1.29 -3.40
N GLY A 20 15.17 -2.25 -4.33
CA GLY A 20 16.31 -2.70 -5.10
C GLY A 20 16.85 -1.51 -5.88
N GLY A 21 18.12 -1.19 -5.66
CA GLY A 21 18.92 -0.55 -6.69
C GLY A 21 18.73 -1.33 -8.00
N ASP A 22 18.52 -0.58 -9.08
CA ASP A 22 18.02 -1.03 -10.38
C ASP A 22 16.51 -1.40 -10.41
N MET A 23 15.69 -0.45 -10.89
CA MET A 23 14.23 -0.58 -11.06
C MET A 23 13.80 -1.55 -12.19
N SER A 24 14.72 -2.34 -12.75
CA SER A 24 14.44 -3.26 -13.87
C SER A 24 14.14 -4.70 -13.45
N GLY A 25 14.29 -5.06 -12.17
CA GLY A 25 14.02 -6.40 -11.65
C GLY A 25 12.55 -6.65 -11.25
N PRO A 26 12.05 -7.90 -11.34
CA PRO A 26 10.71 -8.23 -10.87
C PRO A 26 10.62 -8.09 -9.34
N SER A 27 9.64 -7.29 -8.88
CA SER A 27 9.41 -7.05 -7.46
C SER A 27 8.38 -8.04 -6.89
N PHE A 28 8.70 -8.61 -5.73
CA PHE A 28 7.88 -9.64 -5.07
C PHE A 28 7.53 -9.23 -3.63
N TYR A 29 6.45 -9.82 -3.12
CA TYR A 29 6.26 -10.03 -1.68
C TYR A 29 6.75 -11.43 -1.35
N TRP A 30 7.57 -11.56 -0.30
CA TRP A 30 8.21 -12.82 0.08
C TRP A 30 8.55 -12.80 1.57
N GLN A 31 8.30 -13.91 2.27
CA GLN A 31 8.58 -14.05 3.71
C GLN A 31 9.85 -14.89 3.98
N GLY A 32 10.70 -15.09 2.96
CA GLY A 32 11.93 -15.88 3.09
C GLY A 32 11.71 -17.39 2.92
N ASN A 33 12.79 -18.17 3.05
CA ASN A 33 12.78 -19.64 2.94
C ASN A 33 12.06 -20.14 1.66
N ASP A 34 11.37 -21.27 1.78
CA ASP A 34 10.58 -21.88 0.70
C ASP A 34 9.17 -21.28 0.58
N THR A 35 8.93 -20.06 1.10
CA THR A 35 7.64 -19.40 0.94
C THR A 35 7.43 -18.88 -0.49
N LEU A 36 6.17 -18.85 -0.91
CA LEU A 36 5.80 -18.41 -2.25
C LEU A 36 6.18 -16.94 -2.48
N LYS A 37 6.88 -16.67 -3.58
CA LYS A 37 7.15 -15.31 -4.06
C LYS A 37 5.96 -14.80 -4.85
N VAL A 38 5.25 -13.83 -4.28
CA VAL A 38 4.06 -13.24 -4.92
C VAL A 38 4.48 -12.02 -5.75
N PRO A 39 4.31 -12.04 -7.08
CA PRO A 39 4.75 -10.93 -7.92
C PRO A 39 3.85 -9.70 -7.75
N ARG A 40 4.45 -8.53 -7.52
CA ARG A 40 3.69 -7.28 -7.35
C ARG A 40 3.01 -6.81 -8.63
N SER A 41 3.54 -7.23 -9.78
CA SER A 41 2.90 -7.01 -11.08
C SER A 41 1.47 -7.58 -11.14
N MET A 42 1.14 -8.58 -10.32
CA MET A 42 -0.22 -9.09 -10.18
C MET A 42 -1.22 -7.98 -9.79
N HIS A 43 -0.88 -7.12 -8.84
CA HIS A 43 -1.76 -6.02 -8.41
C HIS A 43 -1.93 -4.98 -9.52
N ALA A 44 -0.85 -4.68 -10.27
CA ALA A 44 -0.94 -3.80 -11.44
C ALA A 44 -1.86 -4.38 -12.52
N GLN A 45 -1.78 -5.68 -12.80
CA GLN A 45 -2.70 -6.37 -13.72
C GLN A 45 -4.15 -6.32 -13.24
N ASN A 46 -4.38 -6.46 -11.92
CA ASN A 46 -5.71 -6.34 -11.34
C ASN A 46 -6.30 -4.94 -11.53
N ARG A 47 -5.51 -3.87 -11.35
CA ARG A 47 -5.95 -2.49 -11.63
C ARG A 47 -6.26 -2.28 -13.11
N GLN A 48 -5.45 -2.83 -14.03
CA GLN A 48 -5.73 -2.78 -15.46
C GLN A 48 -7.05 -3.49 -15.82
N ARG A 49 -7.35 -4.63 -15.20
CA ARG A 49 -8.62 -5.34 -15.37
C ARG A 49 -9.80 -4.49 -14.88
N LEU A 50 -9.68 -3.88 -13.70
CA LEU A 50 -10.70 -2.98 -13.16
C LEU A 50 -10.97 -1.81 -14.11
N VAL A 51 -9.93 -1.11 -14.55
CA VAL A 51 -10.03 0.01 -15.51
C VAL A 51 -10.69 -0.44 -16.82
N SER A 52 -10.32 -1.61 -17.33
CA SER A 52 -10.92 -2.17 -18.55
C SER A 52 -12.42 -2.45 -18.38
N LEU A 53 -12.85 -2.95 -17.22
CA LEU A 53 -14.26 -3.19 -16.92
C LEU A 53 -15.05 -1.89 -16.75
N MET A 54 -14.47 -0.90 -16.07
CA MET A 54 -15.07 0.43 -15.89
C MET A 54 -15.22 1.17 -17.22
N ASN A 55 -14.21 1.10 -18.09
CA ASN A 55 -14.27 1.68 -19.44
C ASN A 55 -15.35 1.02 -20.31
N LYS A 56 -15.57 -0.29 -20.20
CA LYS A 56 -16.69 -0.98 -20.87
C LYS A 56 -18.06 -0.47 -20.42
N GLN A 57 -18.17 -0.02 -19.17
CA GLN A 57 -19.38 0.59 -18.63
C GLN A 57 -19.48 2.09 -18.91
N SER A 58 -18.53 2.66 -19.68
CA SER A 58 -18.44 4.10 -19.95
C SER A 58 -18.33 4.98 -18.69
N CYS A 59 -17.82 4.40 -17.59
CA CYS A 59 -17.57 5.12 -16.35
C CYS A 59 -16.45 6.15 -16.55
N LYS A 60 -16.62 7.35 -16.00
CA LYS A 60 -15.60 8.41 -16.00
C LYS A 60 -15.39 8.86 -14.56
N GLY A 61 -14.14 9.10 -14.19
CA GLY A 61 -13.77 9.61 -12.87
C GLY A 61 -12.64 8.81 -12.24
N VAL A 62 -12.57 8.91 -10.91
CA VAL A 62 -11.53 8.29 -10.09
C VAL A 62 -12.20 7.30 -9.13
N ALA A 63 -11.70 6.07 -9.11
CA ALA A 63 -12.06 5.10 -8.09
C ALA A 63 -11.23 5.38 -6.83
N LEU A 64 -11.87 5.82 -5.76
CA LEU A 64 -11.25 6.00 -4.45
C LEU A 64 -11.56 4.81 -3.56
N LEU A 65 -10.52 4.18 -3.02
CA LEU A 65 -10.62 3.05 -2.10
C LEU A 65 -10.04 3.44 -0.75
N LEU A 66 -10.79 3.15 0.30
CA LEU A 66 -10.34 3.25 1.68
C LEU A 66 -9.67 1.92 2.06
N GLY A 67 -8.45 2.00 2.57
CA GLY A 67 -7.79 0.86 3.19
C GLY A 67 -8.42 0.51 4.53
N GLY A 68 -7.90 -0.54 5.15
CA GLY A 68 -8.20 -0.91 6.52
C GLY A 68 -7.64 0.13 7.48
N THR A 69 -8.43 0.45 8.50
CA THR A 69 -8.05 1.39 9.55
C THR A 69 -7.43 0.66 10.72
N SER A 70 -6.58 1.36 11.48
CA SER A 70 -6.11 0.85 12.76
C SER A 70 -7.29 0.68 13.75
N LYS A 71 -7.25 -0.36 14.57
CA LYS A 71 -8.32 -0.69 15.54
C LYS A 71 -7.74 -1.18 16.85
N THR A 72 -8.31 -0.68 17.93
CA THR A 72 -8.05 -1.15 19.28
C THR A 72 -9.23 -1.97 19.79
N ARG A 73 -8.96 -2.85 20.76
CA ARG A 73 -9.99 -3.63 21.41
C ARG A 73 -10.76 -2.75 22.40
N ASP A 74 -11.99 -2.41 22.05
CA ASP A 74 -12.89 -1.58 22.85
C ASP A 74 -12.18 -0.29 23.32
N ASP A 75 -12.23 0.02 24.62
CA ASP A 75 -11.60 1.20 25.23
C ASP A 75 -10.15 0.94 25.70
N SER A 76 -9.53 -0.18 25.30
CA SER A 76 -8.14 -0.50 25.65
C SER A 76 -7.15 -0.02 24.59
N ASP A 77 -5.87 0.01 24.95
CA ASP A 77 -4.73 0.26 24.07
C ASP A 77 -4.26 -0.98 23.31
N HIS A 78 -5.02 -2.08 23.37
CA HIS A 78 -4.66 -3.33 22.70
C HIS A 78 -4.99 -3.26 21.20
N GLU A 79 -3.96 -3.08 20.38
CA GLU A 79 -4.05 -3.14 18.91
C GLU A 79 -4.33 -4.56 18.42
N GLU A 80 -5.32 -4.71 17.54
CA GLU A 80 -5.59 -5.98 16.87
C GLU A 80 -4.56 -6.25 15.76
N ILE A 81 -4.30 -7.54 15.47
CA ILE A 81 -3.43 -7.89 14.34
C ILE A 81 -4.05 -7.39 13.04
N PHE A 82 -3.39 -6.43 12.41
CA PHE A 82 -3.90 -5.79 11.21
C PHE A 82 -4.03 -6.78 10.05
N ARG A 83 -5.20 -6.75 9.41
CA ARG A 83 -5.45 -7.39 8.12
C ARG A 83 -6.15 -6.39 7.21
N GLN A 84 -5.55 -6.20 6.05
CA GLN A 84 -6.03 -5.26 5.04
C GLN A 84 -7.44 -5.60 4.53
N GLU A 85 -8.20 -4.58 4.14
CA GLU A 85 -9.48 -4.74 3.44
C GLU A 85 -9.26 -5.47 2.11
N SER A 86 -10.16 -6.40 1.77
CA SER A 86 -9.91 -7.38 0.72
C SER A 86 -9.83 -6.77 -0.68
N ASN A 87 -10.66 -5.78 -1.00
CA ASN A 87 -10.63 -5.10 -2.30
C ASN A 87 -9.38 -4.21 -2.43
N PHE A 88 -9.02 -3.50 -1.36
CA PHE A 88 -7.80 -2.70 -1.29
C PHE A 88 -6.55 -3.58 -1.46
N HIS A 89 -6.49 -4.70 -0.74
CA HIS A 89 -5.41 -5.67 -0.86
C HIS A 89 -5.33 -6.25 -2.28
N TYR A 90 -6.46 -6.57 -2.91
CA TYR A 90 -6.50 -7.08 -4.27
C TYR A 90 -5.87 -6.12 -5.30
N LEU A 91 -6.13 -4.82 -5.16
CA LEU A 91 -5.69 -3.80 -6.12
C LEU A 91 -4.31 -3.20 -5.81
N PHE A 92 -3.92 -3.10 -4.54
CA PHE A 92 -2.68 -2.41 -4.13
C PHE A 92 -1.69 -3.33 -3.43
N GLY A 93 -2.12 -4.38 -2.74
CA GLY A 93 -1.23 -5.32 -2.04
C GLY A 93 -0.47 -4.70 -0.85
N VAL A 94 -0.96 -3.57 -0.32
CA VAL A 94 -0.29 -2.81 0.75
C VAL A 94 -0.66 -3.38 2.12
N PRO A 95 0.31 -3.77 2.95
CA PRO A 95 0.07 -4.31 4.29
C PRO A 95 0.13 -3.23 5.40
N MET A 96 -0.31 -2.01 5.09
CA MET A 96 -0.29 -0.88 6.03
C MET A 96 -1.72 -0.35 6.24
N GLU A 97 -2.03 0.00 7.49
CA GLU A 97 -3.27 0.67 7.87
C GLU A 97 -3.34 2.14 7.41
N ASP A 98 -4.54 2.70 7.48
CA ASP A 98 -4.85 4.12 7.25
C ASP A 98 -4.40 4.67 5.89
N CYS A 99 -4.23 3.77 4.92
CA CYS A 99 -3.92 4.10 3.53
C CYS A 99 -5.18 4.37 2.71
N TYR A 100 -5.04 5.18 1.67
CA TYR A 100 -6.06 5.36 0.63
C TYR A 100 -5.46 5.10 -0.74
N GLY A 101 -6.29 4.70 -1.69
CA GLY A 101 -5.86 4.38 -3.05
C GLY A 101 -6.79 5.03 -4.05
N ALA A 102 -6.24 5.78 -5.00
CA ALA A 102 -6.98 6.34 -6.11
C ALA A 102 -6.55 5.69 -7.42
N ILE A 103 -7.51 5.39 -8.30
CA ILE A 103 -7.27 4.89 -9.65
C ILE A 103 -8.05 5.78 -10.62
N ASP A 104 -7.35 6.52 -11.47
CA ASP A 104 -8.00 7.25 -12.56
C ASP A 104 -8.42 6.26 -13.65
N VAL A 105 -9.72 6.20 -13.93
CA VAL A 105 -10.31 5.28 -14.91
C VAL A 105 -9.87 5.63 -16.34
N LYS A 106 -9.58 6.91 -16.61
CA LYS A 106 -9.21 7.37 -17.96
C LYS A 106 -7.78 6.99 -18.31
N THR A 107 -6.84 7.25 -17.41
CA THR A 107 -5.40 7.02 -17.64
C THR A 107 -4.94 5.65 -17.17
N GLY A 108 -5.66 5.04 -16.22
CA GLY A 108 -5.21 3.87 -15.48
C GLY A 108 -4.12 4.16 -14.44
N GLU A 109 -3.82 5.44 -14.20
CA GLU A 109 -2.86 5.85 -13.20
C GLU A 109 -3.38 5.53 -11.79
N SER A 110 -2.52 4.95 -10.96
CA SER A 110 -2.84 4.55 -9.60
C SER A 110 -1.97 5.31 -8.60
N THR A 111 -2.60 6.04 -7.69
CA THR A 111 -1.94 6.79 -6.61
C THR A 111 -2.24 6.14 -5.27
N LEU A 112 -1.23 5.97 -4.43
CA LEU A 112 -1.36 5.50 -3.05
C LEU A 112 -1.10 6.67 -2.11
N PHE A 113 -2.01 6.91 -1.18
CA PHE A 113 -1.85 7.87 -0.10
C PHE A 113 -1.52 7.12 1.18
N VAL A 114 -0.37 7.44 1.75
CA VAL A 114 0.18 6.81 2.94
C VAL A 114 0.09 7.81 4.09
N PRO A 115 -0.26 7.41 5.33
CA PRO A 115 -0.32 8.33 6.46
C PRO A 115 1.03 9.00 6.70
N HIS A 116 1.00 10.30 7.02
CA HIS A 116 2.18 11.00 7.49
C HIS A 116 2.41 10.65 8.96
N LEU A 117 3.44 9.85 9.23
CA LEU A 117 3.75 9.32 10.56
C LEU A 117 4.69 10.28 11.31
N PRO A 118 4.44 10.56 12.60
CA PRO A 118 5.30 11.43 13.40
C PRO A 118 6.65 10.76 13.69
N ASP A 119 7.69 11.56 13.95
CA ASP A 119 9.04 11.05 14.27
C ASP A 119 9.06 10.07 15.45
N SER A 120 8.15 10.24 16.42
CA SER A 120 8.01 9.33 17.56
C SER A 120 7.61 7.92 17.14
N TYR A 121 6.89 7.75 16.04
CA TYR A 121 6.48 6.46 15.50
C TYR A 121 7.68 5.55 15.25
N ARG A 122 8.79 6.14 14.77
CA ARG A 122 10.03 5.41 14.48
C ARG A 122 10.63 4.72 15.70
N VAL A 123 10.43 5.28 16.89
CA VAL A 123 10.94 4.71 18.14
C VAL A 123 10.21 3.41 18.50
N TRP A 124 8.94 3.31 18.14
CA TRP A 124 8.04 2.23 18.60
C TRP A 124 7.81 1.15 17.53
N PHE A 125 7.70 1.54 16.26
CA PHE A 125 7.25 0.64 15.18
C PHE A 125 8.36 0.32 14.16
N GLY A 126 9.49 1.03 14.20
CA GLY A 126 10.66 0.81 13.34
C GLY A 126 11.02 2.01 12.48
#